data_AF-A0A4R8ECR0-F1
#
_entry.id   AF-A0A4R8ECR0-F1
#
_cell.length_a   1.000
_cell.length_b   1.000
_cell.length_c   1.000
_cell.angle_alpha   90.00
_cell.angle_beta   90.00
_cell.angle_gamma   90.00
#
_symmetry.space_group_name_H-M   'P 1'
#
loop_
_entity.id
_entity.type
_entity.pdbx_description
1 polymer ?
#
loop_
_entity_poly.entity_id
_entity_poly.type
_entity_poly.pdbx_seq_one_letter_code
_entity_poly.pdbx_strand_id
1 'polypeptide(L)'
;MIKHFTHPEGKFIIALPVEWQYKNVAVGEKEEPPFSFELYEETVGCFQISIYHENEKSIPKNLEKQKCNKDNLDFVQKRMDGGGFNMHLFYAVVEDHLFMAKYIYDTKDEKSEKISEELIKVMKALKTLQLLSSERRAEAIEIDKYEKFMSSLAASFDLLNIAYKNSSEIEIIIIIANQIDAYLRLAIVMKKQLISNTNEIDIRLLYQEENDKPIFERHIYKLAKELVIINQDIFNRLEYLYSDRNRMVHRYIISDLKTRDIGELSIEYVLICEEIRLILASIEDDQFDKQIGIYGGKRNPKDEHSKESINFLHSQVNDKHLVASLQRKIDLSNNDKLDT
;
A
#
# COMPACT_ATOMS: atom_id res chain seq x y z
N MET A 1 -4.90 -7.42 -10.39
CA MET A 1 -4.41 -6.12 -9.88
C MET A 1 -2.93 -6.01 -10.21
N ILE A 2 -2.44 -4.79 -10.45
CA ILE A 2 -1.05 -4.51 -10.86
C ILE A 2 -0.45 -3.60 -9.80
N LYS A 3 0.84 -3.79 -9.44
CA LYS A 3 1.53 -2.90 -8.51
C LYS A 3 1.71 -1.53 -9.16
N HIS A 4 1.14 -0.49 -8.58
CA HIS A 4 1.37 0.88 -9.02
C HIS A 4 2.29 1.61 -8.03
N PHE A 5 3.09 2.51 -8.58
CA PHE A 5 3.63 3.63 -7.84
C PHE A 5 2.85 4.88 -8.19
N THR A 6 2.28 5.51 -7.17
CA THR A 6 1.64 6.82 -7.27
C THR A 6 2.59 7.85 -6.70
N HIS A 7 2.89 8.89 -7.48
CA HIS A 7 3.65 10.03 -7.00
C HIS A 7 3.02 10.58 -5.70
N PRO A 8 3.78 11.05 -4.69
CA PRO A 8 3.21 11.50 -3.41
C PRO A 8 2.08 12.54 -3.54
N GLU A 9 2.21 13.47 -4.48
CA GLU A 9 1.16 14.47 -4.83
C GLU A 9 0.15 14.00 -5.91
N GLY A 10 0.11 12.72 -6.25
CA GLY A 10 -0.77 12.16 -7.28
C GLY A 10 -0.48 12.65 -8.71
N LYS A 11 0.67 13.28 -8.97
CA LYS A 11 1.01 13.86 -10.29
C LYS A 11 1.07 12.81 -11.40
N PHE A 12 1.60 11.63 -11.12
CA PHE A 12 1.67 10.53 -12.09
C PHE A 12 1.48 9.18 -11.40
N ILE A 13 1.14 8.20 -12.22
CA ILE A 13 1.12 6.78 -11.85
C ILE A 13 1.93 5.96 -12.84
N ILE A 14 2.55 4.89 -12.37
CA ILE A 14 3.26 3.91 -13.20
C ILE A 14 3.06 2.52 -12.63
N ALA A 15 2.75 1.54 -13.48
CA ALA A 15 2.75 0.14 -13.09
C ALA A 15 4.19 -0.38 -13.02
N LEU A 16 4.50 -1.06 -11.93
CA LEU A 16 5.81 -1.63 -11.65
C LEU A 16 5.72 -3.15 -11.52
N PRO A 17 6.79 -3.88 -11.86
CA PRO A 17 6.94 -5.29 -11.49
C PRO A 17 6.76 -5.48 -9.98
N VAL A 18 6.11 -6.57 -9.58
CA VAL A 18 5.82 -6.87 -8.17
C VAL A 18 7.11 -7.14 -7.38
N GLU A 19 8.16 -7.59 -8.04
CA GLU A 19 9.48 -7.87 -7.49
C GLU A 19 10.37 -6.61 -7.29
N TRP A 20 9.92 -5.44 -7.75
CA TRP A 20 10.64 -4.19 -7.54
C TRP A 20 10.26 -3.53 -6.21
N GLN A 21 11.24 -3.30 -5.35
CA GLN A 21 11.16 -2.52 -4.12
C GLN A 21 11.33 -1.03 -4.40
N TYR A 22 10.51 -0.19 -3.77
CA TYR A 22 10.73 1.25 -3.75
C TYR A 22 11.85 1.62 -2.76
N LYS A 23 13.00 2.09 -3.28
CA LYS A 23 14.24 2.20 -2.51
C LYS A 23 14.33 3.45 -1.64
N ASN A 24 13.75 4.58 -2.03
CA ASN A 24 13.89 5.83 -1.27
C ASN A 24 13.47 5.62 0.19
N VAL A 25 12.26 5.09 0.40
CA VAL A 25 11.75 4.79 1.75
C VAL A 25 12.54 3.63 2.40
N ALA A 26 12.91 2.60 1.63
CA ALA A 26 13.64 1.45 2.14
C ALA A 26 15.00 1.79 2.75
N VAL A 27 15.66 2.87 2.29
CA VAL A 27 16.93 3.35 2.83
C VAL A 27 16.78 4.54 3.79
N GLY A 28 15.55 4.93 4.12
CA GLY A 28 15.27 6.05 5.03
C GLY A 28 15.45 7.45 4.40
N GLU A 29 15.47 7.53 3.07
CA GLU A 29 15.53 8.79 2.33
C GLU A 29 14.12 9.39 2.17
N LYS A 30 14.07 10.69 1.85
CA LYS A 30 12.82 11.37 1.55
C LYS A 30 12.17 10.83 0.27
N GLU A 31 10.85 10.89 0.22
CA GLU A 31 10.07 10.58 -0.99
C GLU A 31 10.12 11.72 -2.02
N GLU A 32 11.33 12.06 -2.45
CA GLU A 32 11.61 13.09 -3.46
C GLU A 32 12.28 12.45 -4.69
N PRO A 33 12.13 13.05 -5.89
CA PRO A 33 12.80 12.56 -7.09
C PRO A 33 14.34 12.56 -6.95
N PRO A 34 15.04 11.57 -7.53
CA PRO A 34 14.52 10.46 -8.30
C PRO A 34 13.86 9.36 -7.44
N PHE A 35 12.70 8.89 -7.87
CA PHE A 35 12.04 7.72 -7.28
C PHE A 35 12.72 6.46 -7.81
N SER A 36 13.34 5.69 -6.92
CA SER A 36 14.25 4.60 -7.26
C SER A 36 13.64 3.24 -6.95
N PHE A 37 13.83 2.28 -7.86
CA PHE A 37 13.27 0.94 -7.79
C PHE A 37 14.33 -0.10 -8.16
N GLU A 38 14.44 -1.14 -7.34
CA GLU A 38 15.39 -2.24 -7.51
C GLU A 38 14.71 -3.56 -7.13
N LEU A 39 15.28 -4.70 -7.49
CA LEU A 39 14.81 -5.99 -6.98
C LEU A 39 14.92 -6.05 -5.44
N TYR A 40 14.00 -6.74 -4.77
CA TYR A 40 14.11 -6.99 -3.32
C TYR A 40 15.42 -7.72 -2.95
N GLU A 41 15.85 -8.62 -3.82
CA GLU A 41 17.06 -9.44 -3.65
C GLU A 41 17.85 -9.47 -4.96
N GLU A 42 19.16 -9.73 -4.86
CA GLU A 42 20.05 -9.85 -6.03
C GLU A 42 19.97 -8.67 -7.01
N THR A 43 20.03 -7.43 -6.51
CA THR A 43 20.00 -6.22 -7.34
C THR A 43 21.04 -6.28 -8.46
N VAL A 44 20.57 -6.19 -9.71
CA VAL A 44 21.41 -6.11 -10.92
C VAL A 44 21.43 -4.72 -11.55
N GLY A 45 20.53 -3.83 -11.11
CA GLY A 45 20.43 -2.46 -11.60
C GLY A 45 19.33 -1.69 -10.85
N CYS A 46 19.22 -0.41 -11.16
CA CYS A 46 18.30 0.52 -10.52
C CYS A 46 17.51 1.29 -11.58
N PHE A 47 16.19 1.15 -11.54
CA PHE A 47 15.27 1.98 -12.30
C PHE A 47 14.96 3.24 -11.50
N GLN A 48 15.14 4.41 -12.12
CA GLN A 48 14.84 5.69 -11.50
C GLN A 48 13.91 6.49 -12.40
N ILE A 49 12.92 7.16 -11.81
CA ILE A 49 12.02 8.07 -12.53
C ILE A 49 11.92 9.41 -11.81
N SER A 50 11.81 10.47 -12.60
CA SER A 50 11.63 11.84 -12.13
C SER A 50 10.67 12.57 -13.06
N ILE A 51 9.97 13.54 -12.48
CA ILE A 51 9.10 14.46 -13.20
C ILE A 51 9.53 15.88 -12.82
N TYR A 52 9.59 16.77 -13.81
CA TYR A 52 9.94 18.17 -13.60
C TYR A 52 8.94 19.07 -14.34
N HIS A 53 8.46 20.11 -13.69
CA HIS A 53 7.68 21.15 -14.36
C HIS A 53 8.61 22.04 -15.22
N GLU A 54 8.09 22.68 -16.27
CA GLU A 54 8.88 23.54 -17.17
C GLU A 54 9.61 24.71 -16.46
N ASN A 55 9.06 25.14 -15.32
CA ASN A 55 9.67 26.16 -14.44
C ASN A 55 10.88 25.64 -13.66
N GLU A 56 10.98 24.32 -13.45
CA GLU A 56 12.06 23.68 -12.69
C GLU A 56 13.18 23.24 -13.64
N LYS A 57 12.83 22.76 -14.83
CA LYS A 57 13.77 22.26 -15.83
C LYS A 57 13.31 22.60 -17.24
N SER A 58 14.20 23.19 -18.03
CA SER A 58 13.90 23.55 -19.42
C SER A 58 13.46 22.33 -20.23
N ILE A 59 12.28 22.42 -20.84
CA ILE A 59 11.76 21.39 -21.73
C ILE A 59 12.38 21.54 -23.13
N PRO A 60 12.96 20.48 -23.71
CA PRO A 60 13.49 20.54 -25.07
C PRO A 60 12.39 20.87 -26.09
N LYS A 61 12.54 21.96 -26.84
CA LYS A 61 11.55 22.44 -27.82
C LYS A 61 11.33 21.50 -29.02
N ASN A 62 12.25 20.56 -29.24
CA ASN A 62 12.23 19.61 -30.34
C ASN A 62 11.44 18.33 -30.01
N LEU A 63 10.88 18.21 -28.81
CA LEU A 63 10.06 17.07 -28.42
C LEU A 63 8.58 17.41 -28.58
N GLU A 64 7.82 16.47 -29.12
CA GLU A 64 6.37 16.58 -29.22
C GLU A 64 5.75 16.52 -27.81
N LYS A 65 4.84 17.46 -27.54
CA LYS A 65 4.07 17.49 -26.29
C LYS A 65 2.92 16.50 -26.37
N GLN A 66 2.95 15.51 -25.48
CA GLN A 66 1.91 14.50 -25.35
C GLN A 66 0.85 14.95 -24.34
N LYS A 67 -0.33 14.31 -24.37
CA LYS A 67 -1.46 14.68 -23.51
C LYS A 67 -1.44 13.95 -22.17
N CYS A 68 -1.93 14.61 -21.12
CA CYS A 68 -2.19 13.95 -19.84
C CYS A 68 -3.27 12.86 -19.96
N ASN A 69 -3.34 11.98 -18.95
CA ASN A 69 -4.26 10.84 -18.82
C ASN A 69 -4.14 9.78 -19.93
N LYS A 70 -3.03 9.79 -20.68
CA LYS A 70 -2.72 8.78 -21.68
C LYS A 70 -1.56 7.91 -21.21
N ASP A 71 -1.69 6.62 -21.45
CA ASP A 71 -0.59 5.66 -21.40
C ASP A 71 0.13 5.62 -22.75
N ASN A 72 1.08 4.70 -22.89
CA ASN A 72 1.87 4.46 -24.10
C ASN A 72 2.56 5.72 -24.61
N LEU A 73 3.17 6.46 -23.69
CA LEU A 73 3.90 7.68 -24.03
C LEU A 73 5.09 7.36 -24.95
N ASP A 74 5.33 8.25 -25.91
CA ASP A 74 6.48 8.18 -26.81
C ASP A 74 7.73 8.70 -26.10
N PHE A 75 8.60 7.77 -25.69
CA PHE A 75 9.88 8.10 -25.07
C PHE A 75 11.00 8.19 -26.10
N VAL A 76 11.83 9.23 -25.98
CA VAL A 76 13.13 9.23 -26.63
C VAL A 76 14.11 8.48 -25.74
N GLN A 77 14.76 7.46 -26.31
CA GLN A 77 15.77 6.66 -25.64
C GLN A 77 17.18 7.11 -26.02
N LYS A 78 18.07 7.18 -25.03
CA LYS A 78 19.51 7.36 -25.22
C LYS A 78 20.28 6.37 -24.35
N ARG A 79 21.43 5.94 -24.84
CA ARG A 79 22.38 5.13 -24.07
C ARG A 79 23.59 5.98 -23.69
N MET A 80 24.02 5.85 -22.44
CA MET A 80 25.20 6.51 -21.90
C MET A 80 26.05 5.48 -21.18
N ASP A 81 27.25 5.26 -21.67
CA ASP A 81 28.20 4.30 -21.10
C ASP A 81 29.41 5.07 -20.54
N GLY A 82 29.88 4.68 -19.35
CA GLY A 82 31.11 5.23 -18.78
C GLY A 82 31.16 5.24 -17.26
N GLY A 83 32.37 5.33 -16.71
CA GLY A 83 32.57 5.44 -15.25
C GLY A 83 32.23 4.17 -14.46
N GLY A 84 32.27 2.99 -15.10
CA GLY A 84 31.95 1.69 -14.49
C GLY A 84 30.46 1.34 -14.50
N PHE A 85 29.61 2.22 -15.04
CA PHE A 85 28.18 1.99 -15.16
C PHE A 85 27.70 2.25 -16.59
N ASN A 86 26.68 1.51 -16.99
CA ASN A 86 25.91 1.75 -18.20
C ASN A 86 24.53 2.28 -17.81
N MET A 87 23.98 3.16 -18.65
CA MET A 87 22.70 3.81 -18.39
C MET A 87 21.86 3.90 -19.66
N HIS A 88 20.61 3.46 -19.54
CA HIS A 88 19.57 3.75 -20.53
C HIS A 88 18.72 4.91 -19.99
N LEU A 89 18.74 6.04 -20.69
CA LEU A 89 17.97 7.23 -20.39
C LEU A 89 16.73 7.30 -21.29
N PHE A 90 15.58 7.57 -20.70
CA PHE A 90 14.30 7.74 -21.36
C PHE A 90 13.73 9.09 -20.96
N TYR A 91 13.23 9.86 -21.91
CA TYR A 91 12.55 11.12 -21.60
C TYR A 91 11.39 11.38 -22.55
N ALA A 92 10.32 11.93 -21.98
CA ALA A 92 9.08 12.27 -22.68
C ALA A 92 8.54 13.58 -22.12
N VAL A 93 7.86 14.36 -22.96
CA VAL A 93 7.21 15.61 -22.57
C VAL A 93 5.71 15.39 -22.60
N VAL A 94 5.06 15.63 -21.47
CA VAL A 94 3.60 15.55 -21.35
C VAL A 94 3.11 16.89 -20.83
N GLU A 95 2.37 17.61 -21.66
CA GLU A 95 1.93 18.99 -21.42
C GLU A 95 3.09 19.95 -21.09
N ASP A 96 3.20 20.33 -19.82
CA ASP A 96 4.15 21.23 -19.17
C ASP A 96 5.17 20.50 -18.27
N HIS A 97 5.20 19.17 -18.34
CA HIS A 97 6.09 18.32 -17.54
C HIS A 97 7.07 17.51 -18.40
N LEU A 98 8.32 17.42 -17.94
CA LEU A 98 9.35 16.53 -18.46
C LEU A 98 9.47 15.30 -17.57
N PHE A 99 9.14 14.13 -18.11
CA PHE A 99 9.54 12.86 -17.50
C PHE A 99 10.97 12.53 -17.88
N MET A 100 11.73 12.07 -16.89
CA MET A 100 13.07 11.56 -17.06
C MET A 100 13.19 10.26 -16.28
N ALA A 101 13.32 9.15 -16.99
CA ALA A 101 13.55 7.84 -16.41
C ALA A 101 14.91 7.31 -16.84
N LYS A 102 15.56 6.52 -16.00
CA LYS A 102 16.82 5.89 -16.32
C LYS A 102 16.92 4.52 -15.68
N TYR A 103 17.58 3.61 -16.36
CA TYR A 103 17.98 2.31 -15.81
C TYR A 103 19.51 2.27 -15.76
N ILE A 104 20.06 2.08 -14.56
CA ILE A 104 21.51 2.13 -14.29
C ILE A 104 21.96 0.74 -13.84
N TYR A 105 23.03 0.22 -14.42
CA TYR A 105 23.62 -1.07 -14.03
C TYR A 105 25.14 -1.07 -14.24
N ASP A 106 25.84 -2.02 -13.64
CA ASP A 106 27.30 -2.15 -13.73
C ASP A 106 27.72 -2.58 -15.15
N THR A 107 28.74 -1.94 -15.73
CA THR A 107 29.24 -2.27 -17.07
C THR A 107 29.63 -3.75 -17.20
N LYS A 108 30.06 -4.40 -16.11
CA LYS A 108 30.40 -5.84 -16.15
C LYS A 108 29.21 -6.74 -16.48
N ASP A 109 28.00 -6.28 -16.20
CA ASP A 109 26.75 -7.04 -16.36
C ASP A 109 26.06 -6.74 -17.70
N GLU A 110 26.67 -5.95 -18.59
CA GLU A 110 26.07 -5.53 -19.87
C GLU A 110 25.55 -6.68 -20.74
N LYS A 111 26.27 -7.81 -20.74
CA LYS A 111 25.91 -8.98 -21.54
C LYS A 111 25.05 -9.99 -20.77
N SER A 112 24.61 -9.63 -19.57
CA SER A 112 23.77 -10.48 -18.73
C SER A 112 22.36 -10.56 -19.28
N GLU A 113 21.82 -11.78 -19.33
CA GLU A 113 20.41 -12.03 -19.65
C GLU A 113 19.48 -11.29 -18.67
N LYS A 114 19.83 -11.28 -17.37
CA LYS A 114 19.09 -10.55 -16.34
C LYS A 114 18.93 -9.07 -16.67
N ILE A 115 19.97 -8.40 -17.18
CA ILE A 115 19.88 -6.98 -17.56
C ILE A 115 18.92 -6.79 -18.75
N SER A 116 18.97 -7.70 -19.71
CA SER A 116 18.05 -7.65 -20.87
C SER A 116 16.60 -7.83 -20.44
N GLU A 117 16.32 -8.77 -19.52
CA GLU A 117 15.01 -8.98 -18.92
C GLU A 117 14.51 -7.75 -18.16
N GLU A 118 15.37 -7.15 -17.31
CA GLU A 118 15.01 -5.94 -16.55
C GLU A 118 14.74 -4.75 -17.48
N LEU A 119 15.50 -4.58 -18.56
CA LEU A 119 15.22 -3.55 -19.57
C LEU A 119 13.87 -3.76 -20.26
N ILE A 120 13.46 -5.01 -20.51
CA ILE A 120 12.10 -5.30 -21.02
C ILE A 120 11.04 -4.87 -20.00
N LYS A 121 11.26 -5.13 -18.71
CA LYS A 121 10.35 -4.68 -17.64
C LYS A 121 10.28 -3.16 -17.54
N VAL A 122 11.42 -2.46 -17.65
CA VAL A 122 11.47 -0.99 -17.74
C VAL A 122 10.60 -0.49 -18.88
N MET A 123 10.72 -1.07 -20.08
CA MET A 123 9.90 -0.66 -21.22
C MET A 123 8.41 -0.94 -21.00
N LYS A 124 8.06 -2.08 -20.39
CA LYS A 124 6.67 -2.39 -20.01
C LYS A 124 6.13 -1.38 -18.99
N ALA A 125 6.91 -1.04 -17.96
CA ALA A 125 6.53 -0.04 -16.96
C ALA A 125 6.33 1.35 -17.58
N LEU A 126 7.27 1.82 -18.40
CA LEU A 126 7.18 3.12 -19.08
C LEU A 126 5.94 3.24 -19.98
N LYS A 127 5.51 2.15 -20.63
CA LYS A 127 4.26 2.14 -21.40
C LYS A 127 3.01 2.40 -20.55
N THR A 128 3.07 2.18 -19.23
CA THR A 128 1.95 2.44 -18.32
C THR A 128 2.02 3.80 -17.64
N LEU A 129 3.11 4.55 -17.82
CA LEU A 129 3.29 5.85 -17.19
C LEU A 129 2.22 6.82 -17.69
N GLN A 130 1.50 7.46 -16.76
CA GLN A 130 0.53 8.50 -17.08
C GLN A 130 0.76 9.74 -16.21
N LEU A 131 0.81 10.92 -16.85
CA LEU A 131 0.59 12.18 -16.13
C LEU A 131 -0.90 12.31 -15.82
N LEU A 132 -1.26 12.55 -14.56
CA LEU A 132 -2.66 12.70 -14.15
C LEU A 132 -3.10 14.16 -14.18
N SER A 133 -4.25 14.41 -14.80
CA SER A 133 -4.96 15.69 -14.67
C SER A 133 -5.37 15.92 -13.22
N SER A 134 -5.50 17.19 -12.81
CA SER A 134 -5.87 17.59 -11.44
C SER A 134 -7.08 16.83 -10.88
N GLU A 135 -8.11 16.58 -11.69
CA GLU A 135 -9.32 15.86 -11.31
C GLU A 135 -9.07 14.39 -10.89
N ARG A 136 -8.09 13.72 -11.50
CA ARG A 136 -7.76 12.30 -11.25
C ARG A 136 -6.71 12.09 -10.18
N ARG A 137 -6.04 13.16 -9.73
CA ARG A 137 -4.98 13.06 -8.71
C ARG A 137 -5.54 12.65 -7.36
N ALA A 138 -6.70 13.19 -6.99
CA ALA A 138 -7.37 12.86 -5.74
C ALA A 138 -7.70 11.36 -5.69
N GLU A 139 -8.36 10.84 -6.73
CA GLU A 139 -8.70 9.41 -6.84
C GLU A 139 -7.46 8.51 -6.77
N ALA A 140 -6.37 8.85 -7.46
CA ALA A 140 -5.14 8.07 -7.43
C ALA A 140 -4.49 8.04 -6.04
N ILE A 141 -4.52 9.17 -5.32
CA ILE A 141 -4.05 9.25 -3.93
C ILE A 141 -4.96 8.41 -3.02
N GLU A 142 -6.27 8.49 -3.20
CA GLU A 142 -7.22 7.73 -2.38
C GLU A 142 -7.00 6.22 -2.51
N ILE A 143 -6.82 5.74 -3.73
CA ILE A 143 -6.51 4.34 -4.01
C ILE A 143 -5.16 3.95 -3.41
N ASP A 144 -4.10 4.75 -3.59
CA ASP A 144 -2.77 4.47 -3.01
C ASP A 144 -2.83 4.36 -1.48
N LYS A 145 -3.52 5.28 -0.80
CA LYS A 145 -3.67 5.26 0.66
C LYS A 145 -4.48 4.06 1.13
N TYR A 146 -5.54 3.71 0.41
CA TYR A 146 -6.32 2.51 0.70
C TYR A 146 -5.47 1.23 0.55
N GLU A 147 -4.73 1.08 -0.55
CA GLU A 147 -3.86 -0.08 -0.77
C GLU A 147 -2.78 -0.22 0.31
N LYS A 148 -2.17 0.90 0.72
CA LYS A 148 -1.19 0.95 1.83
C LYS A 148 -1.80 0.62 3.19
N PHE A 149 -3.06 0.99 3.41
CA PHE A 149 -3.80 0.60 4.61
C PHE A 149 -4.03 -0.92 4.63
N MET A 150 -4.48 -1.49 3.51
CA MET A 150 -4.71 -2.94 3.37
C MET A 150 -3.41 -3.74 3.52
N SER A 151 -2.29 -3.25 2.97
CA SER A 151 -0.98 -3.90 3.13
C SER A 151 -0.48 -3.82 4.57
N SER A 152 -0.72 -2.71 5.27
CA SER A 152 -0.39 -2.57 6.69
C SER A 152 -1.20 -3.53 7.57
N LEU A 153 -2.50 -3.69 7.27
CA LEU A 153 -3.34 -4.69 7.92
C LEU A 153 -2.83 -6.11 7.63
N ALA A 154 -2.49 -6.44 6.38
CA ALA A 154 -1.93 -7.74 6.03
C ALA A 154 -0.57 -8.01 6.71
N ALA A 155 0.29 -7.01 6.81
CA ALA A 155 1.59 -7.09 7.50
C ALA A 155 1.42 -7.33 9.01
N SER A 156 0.36 -6.80 9.62
CA SER A 156 0.07 -7.01 11.04
C SER A 156 -0.13 -8.49 11.40
N PHE A 157 -0.63 -9.31 10.46
CA PHE A 157 -0.75 -10.76 10.67
C PHE A 157 0.60 -11.47 10.75
N ASP A 158 1.63 -10.98 10.06
CA ASP A 158 2.98 -11.55 10.17
C ASP A 158 3.55 -11.29 11.57
N LEU A 159 3.36 -10.08 12.09
CA LEU A 159 3.74 -9.71 13.45
C LEU A 159 2.94 -10.52 14.48
N LEU A 160 1.64 -10.66 14.29
CA LEU A 160 0.78 -11.47 15.16
C LEU A 160 1.22 -12.93 15.21
N ASN A 161 1.56 -13.50 14.05
CA ASN A 161 2.06 -14.87 13.96
C ASN A 161 3.38 -15.07 14.71
N ILE A 162 4.27 -14.06 14.70
CA ILE A 162 5.49 -14.08 15.51
C ILE A 162 5.14 -14.01 17.00
N ALA A 163 4.25 -13.10 17.39
CA ALA A 163 3.82 -12.95 18.78
C ALA A 163 3.20 -14.26 19.33
N TYR A 164 2.39 -14.96 18.52
CA TYR A 164 1.86 -16.28 18.88
C TYR A 164 2.96 -17.33 19.04
N LYS A 165 3.92 -17.42 18.11
CA LYS A 165 5.05 -18.36 18.20
C LYS A 165 5.88 -18.13 19.46
N ASN A 166 5.99 -16.88 19.89
CA ASN A 166 6.74 -16.47 21.08
C ASN A 166 5.89 -16.46 22.36
N SER A 167 4.61 -16.85 22.30
CA SER A 167 3.66 -16.74 23.41
C SER A 167 3.67 -15.35 24.08
N SER A 168 3.78 -14.29 23.28
CA SER A 168 3.93 -12.91 23.74
C SER A 168 2.57 -12.23 23.88
N GLU A 169 1.88 -12.50 24.99
CA GLU A 169 0.48 -12.08 25.23
C GLU A 169 0.26 -10.56 25.12
N ILE A 170 1.20 -9.75 25.63
CA ILE A 170 1.13 -8.29 25.53
C ILE A 170 1.18 -7.86 24.05
N GLU A 171 2.09 -8.44 23.26
CA GLU A 171 2.24 -8.10 21.85
C GLU A 171 1.00 -8.54 21.04
N ILE A 172 0.45 -9.72 21.33
CA ILE A 172 -0.82 -10.21 20.78
C ILE A 172 -1.94 -9.17 21.02
N ILE A 173 -2.11 -8.71 22.27
CA ILE A 173 -3.13 -7.71 22.61
C ILE A 173 -2.94 -6.41 21.83
N ILE A 174 -1.70 -5.90 21.76
CA ILE A 174 -1.42 -4.65 21.04
C ILE A 174 -1.72 -4.80 19.55
N ILE A 175 -1.27 -5.87 18.90
CA ILE A 175 -1.48 -6.07 17.46
C ILE A 175 -2.96 -6.26 17.16
N ILE A 176 -3.66 -7.08 17.94
CA ILE A 176 -5.09 -7.33 17.74
C ILE A 176 -5.91 -6.05 17.96
N ALA A 177 -5.57 -5.23 18.95
CA ALA A 177 -6.22 -3.94 19.13
C ALA A 177 -6.07 -3.02 17.89
N ASN A 178 -4.91 -3.02 17.25
CA ASN A 178 -4.70 -2.29 15.99
C ASN A 178 -5.53 -2.89 14.83
N GLN A 179 -5.65 -4.22 14.77
CA GLN A 179 -6.50 -4.88 13.77
C GLN A 179 -7.99 -4.54 13.96
N ILE A 180 -8.48 -4.53 15.20
CA ILE A 180 -9.85 -4.11 15.54
C ILE A 180 -10.11 -2.67 15.08
N ASP A 181 -9.21 -1.74 15.43
CA ASP A 181 -9.30 -0.33 15.00
C ASP A 181 -9.32 -0.23 13.47
N ALA A 182 -8.47 -1.01 12.78
CA ALA A 182 -8.43 -1.05 11.33
C ALA A 182 -9.72 -1.58 10.69
N TYR A 183 -10.27 -2.69 11.20
CA TYR A 183 -11.54 -3.24 10.71
C TYR A 183 -12.70 -2.28 10.93
N LEU A 184 -12.76 -1.60 12.08
CA LEU A 184 -13.80 -0.61 12.34
C LEU A 184 -13.67 0.60 11.41
N ARG A 185 -12.46 1.07 11.12
CA ARG A 185 -12.23 2.15 10.14
C ARG A 185 -12.72 1.76 8.75
N LEU A 186 -12.40 0.55 8.28
CA LEU A 186 -12.91 0.02 7.01
C LEU A 186 -14.44 -0.06 7.01
N ALA A 187 -15.02 -0.64 8.06
CA ALA A 187 -16.46 -0.75 8.20
C ALA A 187 -17.15 0.62 8.19
N ILE A 188 -16.58 1.63 8.85
CA ILE A 188 -17.08 3.01 8.84
C ILE A 188 -17.03 3.61 7.43
N VAL A 189 -15.89 3.50 6.73
CA VAL A 189 -15.74 3.98 5.35
C VAL A 189 -16.80 3.33 4.46
N MET A 190 -16.89 2.01 4.50
CA MET A 190 -17.81 1.25 3.65
C MET A 190 -19.28 1.52 3.98
N LYS A 191 -19.62 1.68 5.27
CA LYS A 191 -20.98 2.04 5.70
C LYS A 191 -21.36 3.45 5.24
N LYS A 192 -20.44 4.42 5.30
CA LYS A 192 -20.66 5.78 4.78
C LYS A 192 -20.89 5.76 3.26
N GLN A 193 -20.13 4.95 2.52
CA GLN A 193 -20.31 4.74 1.08
C GLN A 193 -21.72 4.21 0.77
N LEU A 194 -22.17 3.19 1.52
CA LEU A 194 -23.52 2.64 1.41
C LEU A 194 -24.62 3.66 1.71
N ILE A 195 -24.46 4.46 2.78
CA ILE A 195 -25.45 5.48 3.17
C ILE A 195 -25.53 6.61 2.14
N SER A 196 -24.38 7.02 1.59
CA SER A 196 -24.27 8.18 0.71
C SER A 196 -24.33 7.81 -0.77
N ASN A 197 -24.44 6.53 -1.10
CA ASN A 197 -24.41 5.98 -2.46
C ASN A 197 -23.23 6.51 -3.29
N THR A 198 -22.02 6.38 -2.73
CA THR A 198 -20.77 6.90 -3.34
C THR A 198 -19.67 5.84 -3.33
N ASN A 199 -18.73 5.98 -4.26
CA ASN A 199 -17.51 5.18 -4.33
C ASN A 199 -16.30 5.89 -3.69
N GLU A 200 -16.46 7.15 -3.26
CA GLU A 200 -15.41 7.93 -2.63
C GLU A 200 -14.93 7.29 -1.32
N ILE A 201 -13.62 7.31 -1.09
CA ILE A 201 -13.00 6.73 0.10
C ILE A 201 -12.67 7.87 1.08
N ASP A 202 -13.24 7.84 2.29
CA ASP A 202 -12.92 8.82 3.34
C ASP A 202 -11.51 8.54 3.92
N ILE A 203 -10.47 8.93 3.18
CA ILE A 203 -9.06 8.62 3.48
C ILE A 203 -8.58 9.12 4.83
N ARG A 204 -9.24 10.12 5.42
CA ARG A 204 -8.92 10.61 6.78
C ARG A 204 -9.06 9.53 7.84
N LEU A 205 -9.84 8.48 7.56
CA LEU A 205 -9.96 7.31 8.44
C LEU A 205 -8.87 6.27 8.20
N LEU A 206 -8.22 6.26 7.03
CA LEU A 206 -7.26 5.23 6.61
C LEU A 206 -5.81 5.72 6.56
N TYR A 207 -5.60 7.03 6.55
CA TYR A 207 -4.29 7.63 6.50
C TYR A 207 -4.24 8.88 7.36
N GLN A 208 -3.07 9.10 7.99
CA GLN A 208 -2.80 10.22 8.87
C GLN A 208 -1.35 10.66 8.66
N GLU A 209 -1.15 11.92 8.30
CA GLU A 209 0.18 12.53 8.21
C GLU A 209 0.74 12.87 9.61
N GLU A 210 2.04 13.14 9.70
CA GLU A 210 2.72 13.42 10.97
C GLU A 210 2.13 14.62 11.72
N ASN A 211 1.62 15.61 10.99
CA ASN A 211 1.06 16.86 11.55
C ASN A 211 -0.47 16.84 11.66
N ASP A 212 -1.12 15.76 11.26
CA ASP A 212 -2.57 15.66 11.31
C ASP A 212 -3.06 15.47 12.76
N LYS A 213 -4.29 15.93 13.02
CA LYS A 213 -4.92 15.72 14.32
C LYS A 213 -5.23 14.23 14.52
N PRO A 214 -4.75 13.59 15.60
CA PRO A 214 -4.98 12.16 15.83
C PRO A 214 -6.47 11.83 15.98
N ILE A 215 -6.93 10.81 15.27
CA ILE A 215 -8.25 10.21 15.49
C ILE A 215 -8.08 9.05 16.45
N PHE A 216 -8.44 9.28 17.71
CA PHE A 216 -8.29 8.29 18.77
C PHE A 216 -9.22 7.09 18.58
N GLU A 217 -8.74 5.90 18.96
CA GLU A 217 -9.47 4.63 18.93
C GLU A 217 -10.87 4.70 19.55
N ARG A 218 -11.03 5.33 20.73
CA ARG A 218 -12.35 5.51 21.36
C ARG A 218 -13.32 6.36 20.53
N HIS A 219 -12.81 7.25 19.67
CA HIS A 219 -13.65 7.98 18.72
C HIS A 219 -14.12 7.06 17.59
N ILE A 220 -13.25 6.17 17.10
CA ILE A 220 -13.63 5.13 16.12
C ILE A 220 -14.74 4.23 16.69
N TYR A 221 -14.63 3.80 17.95
CA TYR A 221 -15.66 3.00 18.61
C TYR A 221 -17.02 3.72 18.68
N LYS A 222 -17.00 5.01 19.04
CA LYS A 222 -18.23 5.82 19.09
C LYS A 222 -18.85 5.97 17.71
N LEU A 223 -18.04 6.29 16.70
CA LEU A 223 -18.51 6.46 15.33
C LEU A 223 -19.08 5.15 14.75
N ALA A 224 -18.43 4.01 15.02
CA ALA A 224 -18.94 2.70 14.61
C ALA A 224 -20.31 2.40 15.23
N LYS A 225 -20.50 2.75 16.51
CA LYS A 225 -21.79 2.59 17.18
C LYS A 225 -22.86 3.55 16.62
N GLU A 226 -22.50 4.82 16.39
CA GLU A 226 -23.41 5.83 15.81
C GLU A 226 -23.90 5.42 14.41
N LEU A 227 -23.02 4.80 13.61
CA LEU A 227 -23.35 4.24 12.30
C LEU A 227 -24.02 2.86 12.35
N VAL A 228 -24.31 2.36 13.56
CA VAL A 228 -24.96 1.06 13.81
C VAL A 228 -24.19 -0.10 13.14
N ILE A 229 -22.86 0.01 13.12
CA ILE A 229 -21.95 -1.06 12.70
C ILE A 229 -21.79 -2.05 13.86
N ILE A 230 -21.64 -1.53 15.08
CA ILE A 230 -21.60 -2.30 16.31
C ILE A 230 -22.78 -1.92 17.21
N ASN A 231 -23.25 -2.89 18.00
CA ASN A 231 -24.30 -2.66 18.98
C ASN A 231 -23.72 -2.13 20.31
N GLN A 232 -24.60 -1.84 21.27
CA GLN A 232 -24.23 -1.33 22.59
C GLN A 232 -23.34 -2.31 23.38
N ASP A 233 -23.54 -3.61 23.23
CA ASP A 233 -22.81 -4.64 23.97
C ASP A 233 -21.37 -4.75 23.49
N ILE A 234 -21.16 -4.80 22.17
CA ILE A 234 -19.83 -4.78 21.55
C ILE A 234 -19.09 -3.49 21.91
N PHE A 235 -19.78 -2.34 21.84
CA PHE A 235 -19.19 -1.06 22.24
C PHE A 235 -18.71 -1.06 23.70
N ASN A 236 -19.52 -1.59 24.62
CA ASN A 236 -19.16 -1.69 26.04
C ASN A 236 -17.96 -2.61 26.25
N ARG A 237 -17.89 -3.74 25.53
CA ARG A 237 -16.76 -4.67 25.59
C ARG A 237 -15.48 -4.02 25.07
N LEU A 238 -15.53 -3.31 23.94
CA LEU A 238 -14.38 -2.58 23.40
C LEU A 238 -13.86 -1.52 24.38
N GLU A 239 -14.74 -0.74 25.00
CA GLU A 239 -14.35 0.25 26.02
C GLU A 239 -13.75 -0.39 27.27
N TYR A 240 -14.27 -1.54 27.71
CA TYR A 240 -13.70 -2.33 28.80
C TYR A 240 -12.28 -2.82 28.46
N LEU A 241 -12.11 -3.45 27.30
CA LEU A 241 -10.83 -3.98 26.83
C LEU A 241 -9.79 -2.87 26.63
N TYR A 242 -10.21 -1.70 26.13
CA TYR A 242 -9.36 -0.52 26.02
C TYR A 242 -8.86 -0.08 27.40
N SER A 243 -9.75 0.00 28.39
CA SER A 243 -9.38 0.41 29.76
C SER A 243 -8.38 -0.56 30.40
N ASP A 244 -8.60 -1.87 30.21
CA ASP A 244 -7.72 -2.91 30.74
C ASP A 244 -6.36 -2.94 30.05
N ARG A 245 -6.33 -2.82 28.73
CA ARG A 245 -5.07 -2.65 27.97
C ARG A 245 -4.33 -1.39 28.41
N ASN A 246 -5.03 -0.27 28.62
CA ASN A 246 -4.41 0.96 29.10
C ASN A 246 -3.79 0.79 30.50
N ARG A 247 -4.44 0.03 31.39
CA ARG A 247 -3.86 -0.37 32.68
C ARG A 247 -2.65 -1.28 32.50
N MET A 248 -2.72 -2.27 31.61
CA MET A 248 -1.61 -3.16 31.26
C MET A 248 -0.40 -2.39 30.73
N VAL A 249 -0.58 -1.45 29.80
CA VAL A 249 0.54 -0.73 29.17
C VAL A 249 1.17 0.28 30.14
N HIS A 250 0.37 1.06 30.86
CA HIS A 250 0.89 2.22 31.60
C HIS A 250 1.02 1.98 33.11
N ARG A 251 0.33 0.98 33.66
CA ARG A 251 0.21 0.80 35.11
C ARG A 251 0.51 -0.61 35.58
N TYR A 252 1.02 -1.51 34.74
CA TYR A 252 1.33 -2.90 35.12
C TYR A 252 2.11 -2.98 36.44
N ILE A 253 3.24 -2.28 36.53
CA ILE A 253 4.14 -2.28 37.70
C ILE A 253 3.45 -1.74 38.97
N ILE A 254 2.55 -0.77 38.81
CA ILE A 254 1.90 -0.04 39.92
C ILE A 254 0.43 -0.44 40.10
N SER A 255 0.05 -1.65 39.67
CA SER A 255 -1.30 -2.20 39.79
C SER A 255 -1.25 -3.65 40.24
N ASP A 256 -2.38 -4.17 40.73
CA ASP A 256 -2.53 -5.59 41.08
C ASP A 256 -2.73 -6.51 39.87
N LEU A 257 -2.53 -6.01 38.65
CA LEU A 257 -2.71 -6.79 37.41
C LEU A 257 -1.67 -7.91 37.35
N LYS A 258 -2.13 -9.16 37.26
CA LYS A 258 -1.27 -10.34 37.19
C LYS A 258 -1.07 -10.76 35.75
N THR A 259 0.02 -11.46 35.48
CA THR A 259 0.31 -12.02 34.15
C THR A 259 -0.80 -12.95 33.66
N ARG A 260 -1.42 -13.76 34.54
CA ARG A 260 -2.57 -14.60 34.16
C ARG A 260 -3.74 -13.77 33.61
N ASP A 261 -3.98 -12.59 34.18
CA ASP A 261 -5.06 -11.70 33.75
C ASP A 261 -4.77 -11.14 32.34
N ILE A 262 -3.48 -11.03 31.95
CA ILE A 262 -3.06 -10.66 30.58
C ILE A 262 -3.36 -11.80 29.60
N GLY A 263 -3.11 -13.06 29.99
CA GLY A 263 -3.48 -14.21 29.20
C GLY A 263 -4.99 -14.26 28.91
N GLU A 264 -5.81 -14.09 29.95
CA GLU A 264 -7.28 -13.98 29.81
C GLU A 264 -7.69 -12.80 28.91
N LEU A 265 -7.06 -11.63 29.10
CA LEU A 265 -7.30 -10.44 28.27
C LEU A 265 -6.97 -10.70 26.80
N SER A 266 -5.90 -11.43 26.50
CA SER A 266 -5.50 -11.76 25.13
C SER A 266 -6.56 -12.60 24.40
N ILE A 267 -7.20 -13.53 25.10
CA ILE A 267 -8.28 -14.36 24.57
C ILE A 267 -9.49 -13.50 24.24
N GLU A 268 -9.88 -12.59 25.14
CA GLU A 268 -11.01 -11.67 24.90
C GLU A 268 -10.76 -10.76 23.68
N TYR A 269 -9.53 -10.28 23.49
CA TYR A 269 -9.14 -9.51 22.30
C TYR A 269 -9.29 -10.34 21.02
N VAL A 270 -8.84 -11.61 21.02
CA VAL A 270 -9.01 -12.52 19.86
C VAL A 270 -10.48 -12.70 19.51
N LEU A 271 -11.32 -12.97 20.52
CA LEU A 271 -12.75 -13.22 20.33
C LEU A 271 -13.46 -12.00 19.75
N ILE A 272 -13.27 -10.81 20.33
CA ILE A 272 -13.92 -9.60 19.83
C ILE A 272 -13.39 -9.19 18.45
N CYS A 273 -12.12 -9.45 18.15
CA CYS A 273 -11.54 -9.18 16.84
C CYS A 273 -12.25 -9.99 15.75
N GLU A 274 -12.52 -11.27 16.01
CA GLU A 274 -13.26 -12.12 15.09
C GLU A 274 -14.72 -11.65 14.92
N GLU A 275 -15.38 -11.25 16.01
CA GLU A 275 -16.73 -10.66 15.93
C GLU A 275 -16.75 -9.41 15.03
N ILE A 276 -15.78 -8.50 15.19
CA ILE A 276 -15.66 -7.29 14.35
C ILE A 276 -15.33 -7.65 12.89
N ARG A 277 -14.46 -8.64 12.65
CA ARG A 277 -14.12 -9.10 11.30
C ARG A 277 -15.36 -9.65 10.57
N LEU A 278 -16.20 -10.40 11.26
CA LEU A 278 -17.46 -10.93 10.70
C LEU A 278 -18.48 -9.81 10.40
N ILE A 279 -18.53 -8.76 11.23
CA ILE A 279 -19.32 -7.56 10.94
C ILE A 279 -18.81 -6.86 9.68
N LEU A 280 -17.49 -6.67 9.56
CA LEU A 280 -16.90 -6.10 8.35
C LEU A 280 -17.27 -6.92 7.10
N ALA A 281 -17.11 -8.24 7.16
CA ALA A 281 -17.47 -9.13 6.05
C ALA A 281 -18.94 -8.98 5.61
N SER A 282 -19.87 -8.77 6.57
CA SER A 282 -21.27 -8.52 6.24
C SER A 282 -21.49 -7.19 5.50
N ILE A 283 -20.66 -6.17 5.78
CA ILE A 283 -20.71 -4.88 5.10
C ILE A 283 -20.08 -4.98 3.70
N GLU A 284 -19.03 -5.78 3.54
CA GLU A 284 -18.44 -6.09 2.23
C GLU A 284 -19.45 -6.80 1.32
N ASP A 285 -20.20 -7.76 1.86
CA ASP A 285 -21.32 -8.42 1.17
C ASP A 285 -22.41 -7.40 0.77
N ASP A 286 -22.82 -6.51 1.68
CA ASP A 286 -23.81 -5.46 1.40
C ASP A 286 -23.36 -4.52 0.27
N GLN A 287 -22.07 -4.17 0.22
CA GLN A 287 -21.49 -3.34 -0.84
C GLN A 287 -21.51 -4.04 -2.19
N PHE A 288 -21.13 -5.32 -2.20
CA PHE A 288 -21.15 -6.14 -3.40
C PHE A 288 -22.57 -6.30 -3.94
N ASP A 289 -23.53 -6.67 -3.10
CA ASP A 289 -24.92 -6.88 -3.51
C ASP A 289 -25.56 -5.60 -4.08
N LYS A 290 -25.21 -4.43 -3.52
CA LYS A 290 -25.72 -3.13 -3.97
C LYS A 290 -24.90 -2.50 -5.09
N GLN A 291 -23.73 -3.06 -5.42
CA GLN A 291 -22.79 -2.52 -6.40
C GLN A 291 -22.35 -1.07 -6.05
N ILE A 292 -22.05 -0.82 -4.77
CA ILE A 292 -21.64 0.49 -4.24
C ILE A 292 -20.30 0.36 -3.49
N GLY A 293 -19.44 1.37 -3.60
CA GLY A 293 -18.24 1.48 -2.79
C GLY A 293 -17.09 0.63 -3.32
N ILE A 294 -16.15 0.32 -2.41
CA ILE A 294 -14.93 -0.46 -2.69
C ILE A 294 -15.28 -1.82 -3.32
N TYR A 295 -16.31 -2.49 -2.80
CA TYR A 295 -16.79 -3.78 -3.33
C TYR A 295 -17.93 -3.65 -4.32
N GLY A 296 -18.21 -2.44 -4.83
CA GLY A 296 -19.25 -2.21 -5.83
C GLY A 296 -18.95 -2.73 -7.24
N GLY A 297 -17.79 -3.38 -7.41
CA GLY A 297 -17.34 -3.94 -8.69
C GLY A 297 -17.84 -5.36 -8.97
N LYS A 298 -17.22 -5.99 -9.97
CA LYS A 298 -17.63 -7.32 -10.48
C LYS A 298 -17.12 -8.51 -9.66
N ARG A 299 -16.18 -8.30 -8.75
CA ARG A 299 -15.54 -9.40 -8.00
C ARG A 299 -16.21 -9.55 -6.64
N ASN A 300 -16.69 -10.76 -6.35
CA ASN A 300 -17.28 -11.06 -5.06
C ASN A 300 -16.18 -11.05 -3.98
N PRO A 301 -16.40 -10.44 -2.80
CA PRO A 301 -15.46 -10.48 -1.69
C PRO A 301 -15.02 -11.90 -1.29
N LYS A 302 -15.87 -12.90 -1.55
CA LYS A 302 -15.65 -14.32 -1.24
C LYS A 302 -14.90 -15.09 -2.33
N ASP A 303 -14.65 -14.47 -3.49
CA ASP A 303 -13.93 -15.12 -4.58
C ASP A 303 -12.46 -15.36 -4.20
N GLU A 304 -11.94 -16.55 -4.53
CA GLU A 304 -10.53 -16.86 -4.38
C GLU A 304 -9.65 -15.80 -5.07
N HIS A 305 -8.55 -15.46 -4.42
CA HIS A 305 -7.61 -14.49 -4.97
C HIS A 305 -6.73 -15.14 -6.03
N SER A 306 -6.75 -14.54 -7.23
CA SER A 306 -5.79 -14.85 -8.30
C SER A 306 -4.35 -14.75 -7.79
N LYS A 307 -3.43 -15.54 -8.35
CA LYS A 307 -2.00 -15.51 -8.03
C LYS A 307 -1.39 -14.11 -8.17
N GLU A 308 -1.80 -13.35 -9.19
CA GLU A 308 -1.34 -11.99 -9.44
C GLU A 308 -1.75 -11.04 -8.31
N SER A 309 -2.99 -11.16 -7.83
CA SER A 309 -3.49 -10.38 -6.68
C SER A 309 -2.78 -10.74 -5.38
N ILE A 310 -2.42 -12.02 -5.18
CA ILE A 310 -1.62 -12.47 -4.01
C ILE A 310 -0.20 -11.90 -4.10
N ASN A 311 0.46 -12.01 -5.25
CA ASN A 311 1.80 -11.46 -5.47
C ASN A 311 1.83 -9.94 -5.28
N PHE A 312 0.80 -9.24 -5.76
CA PHE A 312 0.62 -7.81 -5.53
C PHE A 312 0.56 -7.50 -4.03
N LEU A 313 -0.31 -8.18 -3.28
CA LEU A 313 -0.40 -8.00 -1.82
C LEU A 313 0.94 -8.30 -1.12
N HIS A 314 1.62 -9.38 -1.51
CA HIS A 314 2.92 -9.74 -0.96
C HIS A 314 3.96 -8.64 -1.20
N SER A 315 4.01 -8.06 -2.39
CA SER A 315 4.91 -6.95 -2.68
C SER A 315 4.65 -5.73 -1.80
N GLN A 316 3.37 -5.36 -1.59
CA GLN A 316 3.01 -4.24 -0.73
C GLN A 316 3.32 -4.51 0.75
N VAL A 317 3.16 -5.76 1.20
CA VAL A 317 3.55 -6.19 2.55
C VAL A 317 5.08 -6.13 2.72
N ASN A 318 5.85 -6.53 1.70
CA ASN A 318 7.31 -6.44 1.73
C ASN A 318 7.79 -4.99 1.81
N ASP A 319 7.16 -4.09 1.05
CA ASP A 319 7.41 -2.64 1.12
C ASP A 319 6.99 -2.03 2.47
N LYS A 320 6.06 -2.66 3.18
CA LYS A 320 5.67 -2.24 4.53
C LYS A 320 6.66 -2.71 5.60
N HIS A 321 7.10 -3.96 5.53
CA HIS A 321 8.01 -4.53 6.53
C HIS A 321 9.41 -3.94 6.41
N LEU A 322 9.95 -3.87 5.19
CA LEU A 322 11.34 -3.46 4.93
C LEU A 322 12.38 -4.25 5.75
N VAL A 323 12.05 -5.49 6.14
CA VAL A 323 12.92 -6.39 6.91
C VAL A 323 12.93 -7.76 6.24
N ALA A 324 14.13 -8.26 5.91
CA ALA A 324 14.32 -9.50 5.16
C ALA A 324 13.68 -10.73 5.82
N SER A 325 13.66 -10.82 7.16
CA SER A 325 13.06 -11.96 7.87
C SER A 325 11.54 -12.05 7.73
N LEU A 326 10.89 -10.97 7.31
CA LEU A 326 9.45 -10.86 7.11
C LEU A 326 9.07 -10.78 5.62
N GLN A 327 10.04 -10.92 4.72
CA GLN A 327 9.80 -10.86 3.29
C GLN A 327 8.97 -12.07 2.85
N ARG A 328 7.78 -11.79 2.31
CA ARG A 328 6.91 -12.79 1.69
C ARG A 328 7.44 -13.14 0.30
N LYS A 329 7.42 -14.42 -0.02
CA LYS A 329 7.80 -14.93 -1.34
C LYS A 329 6.80 -14.45 -2.40
N ILE A 330 7.33 -13.95 -3.51
CA ILE A 330 6.57 -13.61 -4.72
C ILE A 330 6.83 -14.72 -5.72
N ASP A 331 5.78 -15.36 -6.21
CA ASP A 331 5.90 -16.48 -7.15
C ASP A 331 5.67 -15.99 -8.58
N LEU A 332 6.76 -15.84 -9.33
CA LEU A 332 6.76 -15.32 -10.71
C LEU A 332 6.52 -16.42 -11.77
N SER A 333 6.37 -17.69 -11.37
CA SER A 333 6.11 -18.76 -12.33
C SER A 333 4.72 -18.59 -12.97
N ASN A 334 4.67 -18.35 -14.29
CA ASN A 334 3.48 -18.19 -15.17
C ASN A 334 3.04 -16.78 -15.60
N ASN A 335 3.76 -15.69 -15.29
CA ASN A 335 3.39 -14.36 -15.83
C ASN A 335 3.69 -14.17 -17.34
N ASP A 336 4.32 -15.15 -18.01
CA ASP A 336 4.73 -15.08 -19.42
C ASP A 336 3.76 -15.71 -20.43
N LYS A 337 2.52 -16.06 -20.02
CA LYS A 337 1.52 -16.70 -20.92
C LYS A 337 0.30 -15.85 -21.27
N LEU A 338 0.33 -14.55 -20.99
CA LEU A 338 -0.73 -13.63 -21.44
C LEU A 338 -0.10 -12.54 -22.31
N ASP A 339 -0.07 -12.83 -23.62
CA ASP A 339 -0.28 -11.94 -24.77
C ASP A 339 0.57 -12.38 -25.97
N THR A 340 0.07 -13.41 -26.68
CA THR A 340 0.24 -13.54 -28.14
C THR A 340 -0.95 -12.94 -28.86
#